data_AF-A0AA38Z6A8-F1
#
_entry.id   AF-A0AA38Z6A8-F1
#
_cell.length_a   1.000
_cell.length_b   1.000
_cell.length_c   1.000
_cell.angle_alpha   90.00
_cell.angle_beta   90.00
_cell.angle_gamma   90.00
#
_symmetry.space_group_name_H-M   'P 1'
#
loop_
_entity.id
_entity.type
_entity.pdbx_description
1 polymer ?
#
loop_
_entity_poly.entity_id
_entity_poly.type
_entity_poly.pdbx_seq_one_letter_code
_entity_poly.pdbx_strand_id
1 'polypeptide(L)'
;MGAVKSSMASKFAFCPPKPPSYGLAVDESTGRLTMSGMASRENVDILKLCTKRGNEIVAMYMRNPAATLTLLYSHGNAADLGQMYELLSELSVHLPVNLLTYDYSGYGKSTGKPSEHNTYADIEAAYRCLEEIYGVKEEDVILYGQSLGSGPTIDLAVRLSRLRAVVLHSAILSGLRVLYPVKRTYWFDIFKNIDKIPQVKCPVLVIHVSISPIL
;
A
#
# COMPACT_ATOMS: atom_id res chain seq x y z
N MET A 1 15.68 -19.66 -14.44
CA MET A 1 16.71 -19.53 -13.38
C MET A 1 16.75 -18.14 -12.71
N GLY A 2 15.63 -17.41 -12.58
CA GLY A 2 15.62 -16.02 -12.06
C GLY A 2 15.22 -15.84 -10.58
N ALA A 3 14.71 -16.88 -9.91
CA ALA A 3 14.04 -16.74 -8.61
C ALA A 3 14.97 -16.73 -7.38
N VAL A 4 16.24 -17.11 -7.53
CA VAL A 4 17.11 -17.42 -6.37
C VAL A 4 17.93 -16.22 -5.89
N LYS A 5 18.26 -15.25 -6.76
CA LYS A 5 19.14 -14.11 -6.42
C LYS A 5 18.42 -12.84 -5.93
N SER A 6 17.11 -12.70 -6.12
CA SER A 6 16.33 -11.57 -5.54
C SER A 6 16.08 -11.73 -4.03
N SER A 7 16.37 -12.91 -3.47
CA SER A 7 16.14 -13.29 -2.07
C SER A 7 16.91 -12.45 -1.04
N MET A 8 18.12 -12.00 -1.36
CA MET A 8 18.92 -11.21 -0.39
C MET A 8 18.49 -9.75 -0.34
N ALA A 9 18.28 -9.11 -1.49
CA ALA A 9 17.80 -7.72 -1.55
C ALA A 9 16.40 -7.58 -0.92
N SER A 10 15.51 -8.56 -1.14
CA SER A 10 14.19 -8.55 -0.51
C SER A 10 14.25 -8.72 1.02
N LYS A 11 15.15 -9.56 1.55
CA LYS A 11 15.32 -9.71 3.00
C LYS A 11 15.78 -8.43 3.72
N PHE A 12 16.50 -7.55 3.04
CA PHE A 12 16.91 -6.25 3.58
C PHE A 12 15.92 -5.12 3.31
N ALA A 13 15.02 -5.29 2.34
CA ALA A 13 14.07 -4.25 1.95
C ALA A 13 12.77 -4.24 2.76
N PHE A 14 12.38 -5.36 3.37
CA PHE A 14 11.12 -5.47 4.10
C PHE A 14 11.36 -5.74 5.59
N CYS A 15 10.87 -4.85 6.44
CA CYS A 15 11.04 -4.87 7.88
C CYS A 15 9.67 -4.84 8.59
N PRO A 16 8.79 -5.83 8.39
CA PRO A 16 7.48 -5.84 9.04
C PRO A 16 7.63 -5.78 10.58
N PRO A 17 6.78 -5.02 11.30
CA PRO A 17 6.78 -4.99 12.76
C PRO A 17 6.66 -6.39 13.36
N LYS A 18 7.46 -6.66 14.41
CA LYS A 18 7.45 -7.92 15.16
C LYS A 18 7.54 -7.62 16.66
N PRO A 19 6.48 -7.92 17.45
CA PRO A 19 5.17 -8.42 17.02
C PRO A 19 4.37 -7.38 16.20
N PRO A 20 3.32 -7.80 15.46
CA PRO A 20 2.33 -6.89 14.87
C PRO A 20 1.74 -5.95 15.93
N SER A 21 1.46 -4.70 15.55
CA SER A 21 0.97 -3.68 16.48
C SER A 21 -0.53 -3.79 16.78
N TYR A 22 -1.24 -4.70 16.13
CA TYR A 22 -2.68 -4.90 16.29
C TYR A 22 -3.04 -6.38 16.24
N GLY A 23 -4.21 -6.74 16.78
CA GLY A 23 -4.82 -8.06 16.62
C GLY A 23 -6.09 -8.00 15.78
N LEU A 24 -6.63 -9.16 15.42
CA LEU A 24 -7.94 -9.25 14.76
C LEU A 24 -8.91 -9.97 15.69
N ALA A 25 -10.12 -9.43 15.80
CA ALA A 25 -11.25 -10.05 16.47
C ALA A 25 -12.46 -10.03 15.55
N VAL A 26 -13.43 -10.89 15.84
CA VAL A 26 -14.76 -10.81 15.21
C VAL A 26 -15.69 -10.23 16.27
N ASP A 27 -16.37 -9.14 15.92
CA ASP A 27 -17.43 -8.58 16.74
C ASP A 27 -18.63 -9.56 16.72
N GLU A 28 -18.97 -10.13 17.88
CA GLU A 28 -20.01 -11.16 17.97
C GLU A 28 -21.42 -10.64 17.62
N SER A 29 -21.66 -9.34 17.77
CA SER A 29 -22.96 -8.73 17.51
C SER A 29 -23.20 -8.46 16.03
N THR A 30 -22.15 -8.08 15.30
CA THR A 30 -22.23 -7.71 13.88
C THR A 30 -21.64 -8.76 12.94
N GLY A 31 -20.87 -9.72 13.47
CA GLY A 31 -20.08 -10.68 12.68
C GLY A 31 -18.92 -10.05 11.91
N ARG A 32 -18.63 -8.76 12.14
CA ARG A 32 -17.61 -8.01 11.39
C ARG A 32 -16.24 -8.18 12.01
N LEU A 33 -15.21 -8.16 11.17
CA LEU A 33 -13.82 -8.10 11.64
C LEU A 33 -13.53 -6.73 12.26
N THR A 34 -12.79 -6.73 13.37
CA THR A 34 -12.32 -5.54 14.07
C THR A 34 -10.83 -5.67 14.39
N MET A 35 -10.15 -4.54 14.56
CA MET A 35 -8.76 -4.49 15.02
C MET A 35 -8.73 -4.36 16.54
N SER A 36 -8.10 -5.32 17.23
CA SER A 36 -7.94 -5.25 18.68
C SER A 36 -6.84 -4.26 19.07
N GLY A 37 -7.07 -3.48 20.12
CA GLY A 37 -6.14 -2.44 20.58
C GLY A 37 -6.34 -1.08 19.90
N MET A 38 -7.35 -0.94 19.03
CA MET A 38 -7.73 0.31 18.38
C MET A 38 -9.16 0.70 18.79
N ALA A 39 -9.47 1.99 18.79
CA ALA A 39 -10.84 2.45 18.99
C ALA A 39 -11.73 1.94 17.85
N SER A 40 -12.86 1.32 18.17
CA SER A 40 -13.83 0.93 17.15
C SER A 40 -14.51 2.17 16.58
N ARG A 41 -14.69 2.21 15.27
CA ARG A 41 -15.36 3.30 14.55
C ARG A 41 -16.37 2.69 13.57
N GLU A 42 -17.61 3.18 13.60
CA GLU A 42 -18.70 2.64 12.77
C GLU A 42 -18.42 2.78 11.26
N ASN A 43 -17.68 3.81 10.87
CA ASN A 43 -17.33 4.10 9.48
C ASN A 43 -16.06 3.38 9.01
N VAL A 44 -15.54 2.42 9.76
CA VAL A 44 -14.32 1.67 9.43
C VAL A 44 -14.64 0.19 9.24
N ASP A 45 -14.27 -0.33 8.08
CA ASP A 45 -14.42 -1.73 7.71
C ASP A 45 -13.05 -2.40 7.72
N ILE A 46 -12.91 -3.51 8.47
CA ILE A 46 -11.71 -4.35 8.40
C ILE A 46 -12.03 -5.57 7.54
N LEU A 47 -11.15 -5.87 6.59
CA LEU A 47 -11.36 -6.87 5.55
C LEU A 47 -10.17 -7.82 5.47
N LYS A 48 -10.45 -9.04 5.02
CA LYS A 48 -9.44 -10.00 4.56
C LYS A 48 -9.60 -10.17 3.06
N LEU A 49 -8.55 -9.90 2.30
CA LEU A 49 -8.55 -9.93 0.84
C LEU A 49 -7.66 -11.06 0.31
N CYS A 50 -8.21 -11.87 -0.58
CA CYS A 50 -7.45 -12.92 -1.26
C CYS A 50 -6.67 -12.36 -2.45
N THR A 51 -5.36 -12.53 -2.42
CA THR A 51 -4.45 -12.12 -3.49
C THR A 51 -4.36 -13.20 -4.57
N LYS A 52 -4.03 -12.82 -5.81
CA LYS A 52 -3.80 -13.78 -6.91
C LYS A 52 -2.62 -14.72 -6.69
N ARG A 53 -1.78 -14.45 -5.68
CA ARG A 53 -0.64 -15.29 -5.29
C ARG A 53 -0.95 -16.22 -4.11
N GLY A 54 -2.21 -16.29 -3.69
CA GLY A 54 -2.68 -17.22 -2.65
C GLY A 54 -2.44 -16.76 -1.21
N ASN A 55 -2.01 -15.52 -1.01
CA ASN A 55 -1.95 -14.92 0.32
C ASN A 55 -3.29 -14.24 0.66
N GLU A 56 -3.56 -14.13 1.96
CA GLU A 56 -4.65 -13.35 2.53
C GLU A 56 -4.04 -12.12 3.19
N ILE A 57 -4.45 -10.93 2.74
CA ILE A 57 -4.00 -9.66 3.32
C ILE A 57 -5.12 -8.98 4.11
N VAL A 58 -4.74 -8.23 5.14
CA VAL A 58 -5.68 -7.40 5.89
C VAL A 58 -5.76 -6.03 5.25
N ALA A 59 -6.98 -5.52 5.09
CA ALA A 59 -7.25 -4.18 4.61
C ALA A 59 -8.20 -3.44 5.57
N MET A 60 -8.11 -2.11 5.55
CA MET A 60 -8.95 -1.22 6.32
C MET A 60 -9.52 -0.15 5.39
N TYR A 61 -10.85 -0.07 5.32
CA TYR A 61 -11.59 0.93 4.57
C TYR A 61 -12.25 1.92 5.53
N MET A 62 -11.96 3.21 5.40
CA MET A 62 -12.61 4.30 6.13
C MET A 62 -13.55 5.03 5.20
N ARG A 63 -14.85 4.97 5.50
CA ARG A 63 -15.89 5.66 4.74
C ARG A 63 -16.03 7.10 5.21
N ASN A 64 -16.07 8.03 4.27
CA ASN A 64 -16.47 9.41 4.49
C ASN A 64 -17.73 9.69 3.65
N PRO A 65 -18.91 9.92 4.25
CA PRO A 65 -20.16 10.13 3.52
C PRO A 65 -20.15 11.32 2.56
N ALA A 66 -19.28 12.31 2.77
CA ALA A 66 -19.14 13.47 1.91
C ALA A 66 -18.11 13.26 0.78
N ALA A 67 -17.42 12.12 0.73
CA ALA A 67 -16.36 11.86 -0.21
C ALA A 67 -16.87 11.41 -1.59
N THR A 68 -16.37 12.07 -2.63
CA THR A 68 -16.53 11.63 -4.03
C THR A 68 -15.28 10.93 -4.56
N LEU A 69 -14.17 11.00 -3.84
CA LEU A 69 -12.87 10.42 -4.21
C LEU A 69 -12.45 9.38 -3.17
N THR A 70 -11.67 8.40 -3.61
CA THR A 70 -11.15 7.34 -2.77
C THR A 70 -9.63 7.27 -2.87
N LEU A 71 -8.96 7.34 -1.72
CA LEU A 71 -7.52 7.20 -1.60
C LEU A 71 -7.15 5.74 -1.34
N LEU A 72 -6.38 5.12 -2.25
CA LEU A 72 -5.75 3.83 -2.01
C LEU A 72 -4.32 4.06 -1.52
N TYR A 73 -4.10 3.83 -0.22
CA TYR A 73 -2.87 4.13 0.49
C TYR A 73 -1.99 2.89 0.66
N SER A 74 -0.81 2.90 0.03
CA SER A 74 0.26 1.92 0.20
C SER A 74 1.28 2.46 1.22
N HIS A 75 1.29 1.88 2.42
CA HIS A 75 2.10 2.36 3.54
C HIS A 75 3.60 2.12 3.37
N GLY A 76 4.41 2.84 4.17
CA GLY A 76 5.86 2.68 4.18
C GLY A 76 6.33 1.31 4.69
N ASN A 77 7.62 1.04 4.52
CA ASN A 77 8.27 -0.06 5.22
C ASN A 77 8.17 0.15 6.74
N ALA A 78 8.41 -0.90 7.54
CA ALA A 78 8.46 -0.83 9.01
C ALA A 78 7.21 -0.22 9.68
N ALA A 79 6.08 -0.28 9.00
CA ALA A 79 4.76 0.06 9.50
C ALA A 79 3.80 -1.10 9.25
N ASP A 80 2.78 -1.24 10.07
CA ASP A 80 1.59 -2.05 9.78
C ASP A 80 0.31 -1.22 9.96
N LEU A 81 -0.85 -1.79 9.63
CA LEU A 81 -2.14 -1.08 9.74
C LEU A 81 -2.43 -0.50 11.13
N GLY A 82 -1.97 -1.17 12.19
CA GLY A 82 -2.20 -0.68 13.55
C GLY A 82 -1.44 0.61 13.82
N GLN A 83 -0.18 0.69 13.39
CA GLN A 83 0.62 1.91 13.50
C GLN A 83 0.10 3.04 12.60
N MET A 84 -0.52 2.69 11.47
CA MET A 84 -1.10 3.64 10.53
C MET A 84 -2.50 4.12 10.93
N TYR A 85 -3.16 3.46 11.90
CA TYR A 85 -4.57 3.69 12.21
C TYR A 85 -4.89 5.14 12.58
N GLU A 86 -4.11 5.72 13.49
CA GLU A 86 -4.34 7.09 13.97
C GLU A 86 -4.11 8.13 12.88
N LEU A 87 -3.00 8.00 12.14
CA LEU A 87 -2.66 8.91 11.04
C LEU A 87 -3.75 8.90 9.95
N LEU A 88 -4.21 7.71 9.55
CA LEU A 88 -5.22 7.59 8.50
C LEU A 88 -6.60 7.99 9.00
N SER A 89 -6.88 7.78 10.30
CA SER A 89 -8.08 8.26 10.96
C SER A 89 -8.17 9.79 10.92
N GLU A 90 -7.09 10.48 11.29
CA GLU A 90 -7.02 11.94 11.20
C GLU A 90 -7.13 12.40 9.75
N LEU A 91 -6.42 11.74 8.83
CA LEU A 91 -6.49 12.07 7.40
C LEU A 91 -7.93 11.97 6.86
N SER A 92 -8.69 10.95 7.28
CA SER A 92 -10.08 10.75 6.88
C SER A 92 -11.05 11.81 7.42
N VAL A 93 -10.68 12.48 8.52
CA VAL A 93 -11.46 13.55 9.15
C VAL A 93 -11.18 14.88 8.46
N HIS A 94 -9.92 15.16 8.14
CA HIS A 94 -9.50 16.45 7.55
C HIS A 94 -9.65 16.51 6.04
N LEU A 95 -9.74 15.36 5.36
CA LEU A 95 -9.94 15.29 3.91
C LEU A 95 -11.30 14.63 3.57
N PRO A 96 -12.07 15.20 2.62
CA PRO A 96 -13.32 14.60 2.14
C PRO A 96 -13.02 13.45 1.16
N VAL A 97 -12.35 12.40 1.63
CA VAL A 97 -12.00 11.20 0.85
C VAL A 97 -12.39 9.93 1.61
N ASN A 98 -12.81 8.91 0.87
CA ASN A 98 -12.77 7.54 1.39
C ASN A 98 -11.31 7.07 1.40
N LEU A 99 -10.95 6.16 2.30
CA LEU A 99 -9.57 5.69 2.43
C LEU A 99 -9.54 4.17 2.50
N LEU A 100 -8.84 3.53 1.56
CA LEU A 100 -8.45 2.12 1.68
C LEU A 100 -6.95 2.03 1.91
N THR A 101 -6.55 1.30 2.95
CA THR A 101 -5.16 0.90 3.19
C THR A 101 -5.11 -0.61 3.42
N TYR A 102 -3.94 -1.21 3.29
CA TYR A 102 -3.76 -2.66 3.45
C TYR A 102 -2.35 -2.99 3.92
N ASP A 103 -2.21 -4.08 4.66
CA ASP A 103 -0.90 -4.65 4.98
C ASP A 103 -0.40 -5.53 3.83
N TYR A 104 0.88 -5.41 3.49
CA TYR A 104 1.52 -6.30 2.54
C TYR A 104 1.52 -7.77 3.03
N SER A 105 1.65 -8.71 2.11
CA SER A 105 1.88 -10.12 2.46
C SER A 105 3.05 -10.26 3.45
N GLY A 106 2.81 -10.88 4.61
CA GLY A 106 3.78 -11.03 5.71
C GLY A 106 3.97 -9.80 6.61
N TYR A 107 3.14 -8.76 6.48
CA TYR A 107 3.03 -7.63 7.42
C TYR A 107 1.80 -7.79 8.30
N GLY A 108 1.83 -7.18 9.50
CA GLY A 108 0.70 -7.16 10.42
C GLY A 108 0.10 -8.55 10.66
N LYS A 109 -1.18 -8.70 10.32
CA LYS A 109 -1.91 -9.99 10.37
C LYS A 109 -2.11 -10.65 9.00
N SER A 110 -1.48 -10.13 7.95
CA SER A 110 -1.47 -10.72 6.60
C SER A 110 -0.59 -11.98 6.55
N THR A 111 -1.01 -12.98 5.77
CA THR A 111 -0.28 -14.23 5.58
C THR A 111 0.84 -14.09 4.54
N GLY A 112 1.62 -15.15 4.35
CA GLY A 112 2.67 -15.20 3.32
C GLY A 112 3.99 -14.55 3.74
N LYS A 113 4.73 -14.02 2.77
CA LYS A 113 6.05 -13.40 2.97
C LYS A 113 6.18 -12.15 2.10
N PRO A 114 6.91 -11.13 2.56
CA PRO A 114 7.06 -9.93 1.76
C PRO A 114 7.99 -10.17 0.58
N SER A 115 7.57 -9.71 -0.60
CA SER A 115 8.36 -9.69 -1.83
C SER A 115 7.74 -8.69 -2.80
N GLU A 116 8.53 -8.15 -3.73
CA GLU A 116 8.05 -7.24 -4.76
C GLU A 116 6.79 -7.77 -5.48
N HIS A 117 6.81 -9.01 -5.96
CA HIS A 117 5.68 -9.62 -6.65
C HIS A 117 4.47 -9.87 -5.74
N ASN A 118 4.67 -10.10 -4.43
CA ASN A 118 3.54 -10.15 -3.50
C ASN A 118 2.95 -8.76 -3.32
N THR A 119 3.76 -7.72 -3.10
CA THR A 119 3.23 -6.35 -2.95
C THR A 119 2.44 -5.86 -4.15
N TYR A 120 2.82 -6.27 -5.37
CA TYR A 120 2.03 -6.00 -6.59
C TYR A 120 0.70 -6.77 -6.63
N ALA A 121 0.68 -8.01 -6.14
CA ALA A 121 -0.56 -8.78 -6.00
C ALA A 121 -1.44 -8.27 -4.86
N ASP A 122 -0.84 -7.71 -3.82
CA ASP A 122 -1.52 -7.17 -2.64
C ASP A 122 -2.30 -5.89 -3.03
N ILE A 123 -1.64 -4.92 -3.69
CA ILE A 123 -2.31 -3.69 -4.14
C ILE A 123 -3.40 -3.97 -5.18
N GLU A 124 -3.22 -4.98 -6.03
CA GLU A 124 -4.23 -5.40 -6.99
C GLU A 124 -5.46 -5.98 -6.31
N ALA A 125 -5.28 -6.74 -5.22
CA ALA A 125 -6.41 -7.21 -4.42
C ALA A 125 -7.14 -6.07 -3.70
N ALA A 126 -6.40 -5.07 -3.19
CA ALA A 126 -6.98 -3.88 -2.58
C ALA A 126 -7.74 -3.02 -3.60
N TYR A 127 -7.17 -2.78 -4.79
CA TYR A 127 -7.85 -2.07 -5.87
C TYR A 127 -9.11 -2.79 -6.35
N ARG A 128 -9.03 -4.11 -6.55
CA ARG A 128 -10.20 -4.92 -6.91
C ARG A 128 -11.30 -4.86 -5.84
N CYS A 129 -10.93 -4.78 -4.56
CA CYS A 129 -11.89 -4.57 -3.48
C CYS A 129 -12.62 -3.22 -3.61
N LEU A 130 -11.94 -2.14 -3.99
CA LEU A 130 -12.59 -0.84 -4.26
C LEU A 130 -13.61 -0.94 -5.39
N GLU A 131 -13.28 -1.62 -6.47
CA GLU A 131 -14.16 -1.78 -7.63
C GLU A 131 -15.35 -2.71 -7.32
N GLU A 132 -15.08 -3.92 -6.82
CA GLU A 132 -16.08 -4.97 -6.69
C GLU A 132 -16.97 -4.82 -5.45
N ILE A 133 -16.41 -4.40 -4.31
CA ILE A 133 -17.14 -4.32 -3.04
C ILE A 133 -17.71 -2.91 -2.84
N TYR A 134 -16.93 -1.88 -3.17
CA TYR A 134 -17.31 -0.49 -2.93
C TYR A 134 -17.82 0.26 -4.17
N GLY A 135 -17.76 -0.35 -5.36
CA GLY A 135 -18.27 0.26 -6.60
C GLY A 135 -17.53 1.52 -7.01
N VAL A 136 -16.29 1.70 -6.57
CA VAL A 136 -15.48 2.89 -6.86
C VAL A 136 -15.01 2.81 -8.31
N LYS A 137 -15.22 3.88 -9.07
CA LYS A 137 -14.74 3.98 -10.45
C LYS A 137 -13.26 4.35 -10.47
N GLU A 138 -12.55 3.87 -11.48
CA GLU A 138 -11.12 4.16 -11.69
C GLU A 138 -10.84 5.68 -11.67
N GLU A 139 -11.69 6.50 -12.30
CA GLU A 139 -11.57 7.97 -12.33
C GLU A 139 -11.79 8.69 -10.99
N ASP A 140 -12.25 7.97 -9.96
CA ASP A 140 -12.45 8.48 -8.61
C ASP A 140 -11.36 7.99 -7.64
N VAL A 141 -10.42 7.16 -8.12
CA VAL A 141 -9.31 6.62 -7.33
C VAL A 141 -8.07 7.50 -7.43
N ILE A 142 -7.52 7.86 -6.27
CA ILE A 142 -6.18 8.43 -6.11
C ILE A 142 -5.30 7.35 -5.48
N LEU A 143 -4.18 7.02 -6.13
CA LEU A 143 -3.19 6.14 -5.52
C LEU A 143 -2.20 6.95 -4.69
N TYR A 144 -1.89 6.50 -3.48
CA TYR A 144 -0.91 7.13 -2.61
C TYR A 144 0.15 6.10 -2.19
N GLY A 145 1.42 6.38 -2.49
CA GLY A 145 2.53 5.51 -2.13
C GLY A 145 3.56 6.22 -1.26
N GLN A 146 3.75 5.74 -0.03
CA GLN A 146 4.77 6.25 0.88
C GLN A 146 6.02 5.36 0.86
N SER A 147 7.20 5.91 0.59
CA SER A 147 8.49 5.19 0.66
C SER A 147 8.43 3.86 -0.11
N LEU A 148 8.56 2.71 0.55
CA LEU A 148 8.42 1.38 -0.06
C LEU A 148 7.08 1.19 -0.80
N GLY A 149 5.99 1.76 -0.30
CA GLY A 149 4.67 1.71 -0.92
C GLY A 149 4.59 2.36 -2.29
N SER A 150 5.53 3.25 -2.64
CA SER A 150 5.62 3.79 -4.01
C SER A 150 5.83 2.71 -5.08
N GLY A 151 6.49 1.59 -4.73
CA GLY A 151 6.69 0.45 -5.61
C GLY A 151 5.39 -0.13 -6.17
N PRO A 152 4.53 -0.72 -5.32
CA PRO A 152 3.23 -1.23 -5.76
C PRO A 152 2.30 -0.13 -6.30
N THR A 153 2.33 1.09 -5.75
CA THR A 153 1.55 2.21 -6.28
C THR A 153 1.85 2.49 -7.75
N ILE A 154 3.13 2.66 -8.11
CA ILE A 154 3.52 2.94 -9.50
C ILE A 154 3.26 1.72 -10.39
N ASP A 155 3.50 0.51 -9.90
CA ASP A 155 3.22 -0.73 -10.65
C ASP A 155 1.73 -0.88 -11.02
N LEU A 156 0.83 -0.49 -10.13
CA LEU A 156 -0.60 -0.44 -10.44
C LEU A 156 -0.92 0.73 -11.37
N ALA A 157 -0.36 1.92 -11.10
CA ALA A 157 -0.65 3.14 -11.86
C ALA A 157 -0.35 3.03 -13.35
N VAL A 158 0.72 2.34 -13.75
CA VAL A 158 1.08 2.17 -15.18
C VAL A 158 0.09 1.28 -15.95
N ARG A 159 -0.75 0.51 -15.25
CA ARG A 159 -1.76 -0.39 -15.83
C ARG A 159 -3.15 0.25 -15.91
N LEU A 160 -3.37 1.34 -15.17
CA LEU A 160 -4.64 2.05 -15.11
C LEU A 160 -4.55 3.33 -15.96
N SER A 161 -5.58 3.58 -16.76
CA SER A 161 -5.59 4.62 -17.80
C SER A 161 -6.40 5.87 -17.45
N ARG A 162 -7.31 5.74 -16.48
CA ARG A 162 -8.29 6.74 -16.08
C ARG A 162 -8.14 7.20 -14.63
N LEU A 163 -7.12 6.71 -13.91
CA LEU A 163 -6.84 7.13 -12.53
C LEU A 163 -6.91 8.65 -12.36
N ARG A 164 -7.48 9.10 -11.25
CA ARG A 164 -7.58 10.53 -10.94
C ARG A 164 -6.20 11.17 -10.81
N ALA A 165 -5.33 10.55 -10.02
CA ALA A 165 -3.99 11.03 -9.72
C ALA A 165 -3.15 9.96 -9.00
N VAL A 166 -1.85 10.19 -8.94
CA VAL A 166 -0.90 9.47 -8.08
C VAL A 166 -0.20 10.48 -7.16
N VAL A 167 -0.11 10.15 -5.87
CA VAL A 167 0.69 10.87 -4.89
C VAL A 167 1.83 9.98 -4.42
N LEU A 168 3.06 10.49 -4.56
CA LEU A 168 4.29 9.81 -4.17
C LEU A 168 4.93 10.57 -3.02
N HIS A 169 4.96 9.98 -1.83
CA HIS A 169 5.51 10.60 -0.64
C HIS A 169 6.81 9.90 -0.22
N SER A 170 7.93 10.62 -0.32
CA SER A 170 9.28 10.12 -0.05
C SER A 170 9.56 8.82 -0.83
N ALA A 171 9.11 8.77 -2.09
CA ALA A 171 9.09 7.57 -2.91
C ALA A 171 10.49 7.10 -3.30
N ILE A 172 10.69 5.79 -3.42
CA ILE A 172 12.00 5.22 -3.77
C ILE A 172 12.19 5.22 -5.29
N LEU A 173 13.42 5.51 -5.75
CA LEU A 173 13.78 5.34 -7.16
C LEU A 173 13.87 3.86 -7.55
N SER A 174 14.50 3.07 -6.67
CA SER A 174 14.53 1.60 -6.68
C SER A 174 15.05 1.06 -5.35
N GLY A 175 14.81 -0.22 -5.07
CA GLY A 175 15.24 -0.85 -3.81
C GLY A 175 16.76 -0.79 -3.61
N LEU A 176 17.55 -1.01 -4.66
CA LEU A 176 19.01 -0.91 -4.57
C LEU A 176 19.49 0.52 -4.29
N ARG A 177 18.81 1.53 -4.85
CA ARG A 177 19.13 2.95 -4.65
C ARG A 177 18.83 3.46 -3.24
N VAL A 178 17.96 2.78 -2.51
CA VAL A 178 17.75 3.04 -1.07
C VAL A 178 18.97 2.61 -0.26
N LEU A 179 19.57 1.47 -0.61
CA LEU A 179 20.67 0.87 0.14
C LEU A 179 22.05 1.42 -0.26
N TYR A 180 22.22 1.77 -1.53
CA TYR A 180 23.51 2.18 -2.09
C TYR A 180 23.34 3.33 -3.10
N PRO A 181 24.29 4.28 -3.18
CA PRO A 181 24.25 5.41 -4.11
C PRO A 181 24.60 4.98 -5.55
N VAL A 182 23.84 4.06 -6.12
CA VAL A 182 24.03 3.56 -7.49
C VAL A 182 23.26 4.41 -8.50
N LYS A 183 23.91 4.76 -9.61
CA LYS A 183 23.27 5.54 -10.69
C LYS A 183 22.55 4.66 -11.72
N ARG A 184 22.90 3.38 -11.82
CA ARG A 184 22.36 2.43 -12.82
C ARG A 184 21.29 1.53 -12.24
N THR A 185 20.29 1.18 -13.05
CA THR A 185 19.31 0.15 -12.69
C THR A 185 19.82 -1.22 -13.11
N TYR A 186 19.74 -2.21 -12.22
CA TYR A 186 20.22 -3.57 -12.45
C TYR A 186 19.06 -4.55 -12.61
N TRP A 187 19.30 -5.69 -13.27
CA TRP A 187 18.26 -6.68 -13.53
C TRP A 187 17.68 -7.30 -12.24
N PHE A 188 18.50 -7.41 -11.18
CA PHE A 188 18.12 -7.93 -9.86
C PHE A 188 17.58 -6.87 -8.88
N ASP A 189 17.48 -5.61 -9.31
CA ASP A 189 16.88 -4.53 -8.53
C ASP A 189 15.36 -4.74 -8.41
N ILE A 190 14.77 -4.24 -7.34
CA ILE A 190 13.33 -4.33 -7.05
C ILE A 190 12.72 -2.93 -7.09
N PHE A 191 11.43 -2.83 -7.37
CA PHE A 191 10.70 -1.57 -7.39
C PHE A 191 11.36 -0.51 -8.26
N LYS A 192 11.69 -0.87 -9.51
CA LYS A 192 12.37 0.01 -10.49
C LYS A 192 11.47 1.18 -10.94
N ASN A 193 11.06 2.01 -9.99
CA ASN A 193 10.11 3.09 -10.15
C ASN A 193 10.60 4.12 -11.15
N ILE A 194 11.92 4.39 -11.16
CA ILE A 194 12.56 5.26 -12.16
C ILE A 194 12.30 4.80 -13.61
N ASP A 195 12.16 3.50 -13.85
CA ASP A 195 11.89 2.95 -15.19
C ASP A 195 10.38 2.90 -15.50
N LYS A 196 9.53 2.83 -14.45
CA LYS A 196 8.07 2.69 -14.57
C LYS A 196 7.34 4.03 -14.62
N ILE A 197 7.77 5.02 -13.86
CA ILE A 197 7.07 6.30 -13.71
C ILE A 197 6.78 7.04 -15.03
N PRO A 198 7.61 6.97 -16.09
CA PRO A 198 7.29 7.61 -17.38
C PRO A 198 6.05 7.02 -18.08
N GLN A 199 5.58 5.85 -17.66
CA GLN A 199 4.41 5.17 -18.23
C GLN A 199 3.10 5.55 -17.53
N VAL A 200 3.16 6.27 -16.40
CA VAL A 200 1.97 6.74 -15.68
C VAL A 200 1.30 7.86 -16.47
N LYS A 201 0.00 7.71 -16.73
CA LYS A 201 -0.76 8.60 -17.63
C LYS A 201 -1.52 9.73 -16.93
N CYS A 202 -1.74 9.61 -15.63
CA CYS A 202 -2.46 10.60 -14.84
C CYS A 202 -1.50 11.60 -14.16
N PRO A 203 -2.03 12.72 -13.62
CA PRO A 203 -1.21 13.66 -12.85
C PRO A 203 -0.50 13.00 -11.66
N VAL A 204 0.77 13.34 -11.47
CA VAL A 204 1.60 12.83 -10.37
C VAL A 204 2.05 13.98 -9.48
N LEU A 205 1.77 13.89 -8.18
CA LEU A 205 2.34 14.76 -7.15
C LEU A 205 3.48 14.03 -6.45
N VAL A 206 4.66 14.66 -6.38
CA VAL A 206 5.81 14.15 -5.64
C VAL A 206 6.06 15.04 -4.42
N ILE A 207 6.05 14.44 -3.23
CA ILE A 207 6.38 15.07 -1.95
C ILE A 207 7.70 14.47 -1.48
N HIS A 208 8.74 15.29 -1.33
CA HIS A 208 10.07 14.85 -0.91
C HIS A 208 10.59 15.63 0.29
N VAL A 209 11.42 15.00 1.12
CA VAL A 209 12.10 15.61 2.27
C VAL A 209 13.57 15.81 1.93
N SER A 210 14.04 17.06 2.01
CA SER A 210 15.36 17.54 1.56
C SER A 210 16.61 16.85 2.13
N ILE A 211 16.50 15.91 3.07
CA ILE A 211 17.65 15.34 3.81
C ILE A 211 18.07 13.94 3.32
N SER A 212 17.36 13.34 2.35
CA SER A 212 17.74 12.04 1.78
C SER A 212 17.96 12.12 0.27
N PRO A 213 18.96 11.42 -0.29
CA PRO A 213 19.14 11.28 -1.74
C PRO A 213 18.10 10.30 -2.29
N ILE A 214 16.83 10.66 -2.25
CA ILE A 214 15.73 9.82 -2.72
C ILE A 214 14.71 10.70 -3.43
N LEU A 215 14.79 10.76 -4.77
CA LEU A 215 14.11 11.67 -5.70
C LEU A 215 14.63 13.12 -5.71
#